data_AF-A0A2U1T2S4-F1
#
_entry.id   AF-A0A2U1T2S4-F1
#
_cell.length_a   1.000
_cell.length_b   1.000
_cell.length_c   1.000
_cell.angle_alpha   90.00
_cell.angle_beta   90.00
_cell.angle_gamma   90.00
#
_symmetry.space_group_name_H-M   'P 1'
#
loop_
_entity.id
_entity.type
_entity.pdbx_description
1 polymer ?
#
loop_
_entity_poly.entity_id
_entity_poly.type
_entity_poly.pdbx_seq_one_letter_code
_entity_poly.pdbx_strand_id
1 'polypeptide(L)'
;MADLPPSADLSSARFIGILGDTHGDLGHLLIVAETMWKRGVSVLLTLGDFGFVWRSKNWTRTLDRISDRLRKREQVLYFVDGNHEDFAALYGFDIADDGLRRVRHNIVHIPRGYRTRLNSRETLAALGGANSIDRNHRREGHSWWPEESITDEDLEALGHVRADVLVGHDAPLFVPALDAVLAENRPLWRQDMLTYAEAGRRQFHRGFLQVRPSLYLGGHYHVDIDETVRYGDGEESFETRVMILSDGGAGELGQGILNVHTRDVRLFRRNDATVTELIGMEDGQWRVETTECSYVFDLEKGTVTGSRDDEAASNFIDRVRRLGDIEACRVGEPGAWTVRGGGYLHPVERLQRSSEVRSIERISEGESR
;
A
#
# COMPACT_ATOMS: atom_id res chain seq x y z
N MET A 1 -14.48 16.35 -23.63
CA MET A 1 -14.44 17.18 -22.40
C MET A 1 -13.02 17.11 -21.89
N ALA A 2 -12.38 18.23 -21.61
CA ALA A 2 -11.08 18.22 -20.97
C ALA A 2 -11.25 17.56 -19.59
N ASP A 3 -10.56 16.45 -19.36
CA ASP A 3 -10.56 15.77 -18.06
C ASP A 3 -9.95 16.73 -17.04
N LEU A 4 -10.76 17.13 -16.05
CA LEU A 4 -10.28 17.88 -14.89
C LEU A 4 -9.21 17.02 -14.18
N PRO A 5 -8.15 17.64 -13.65
CA PRO A 5 -7.17 16.91 -12.85
C PRO A 5 -7.89 16.23 -11.67
N PRO A 6 -7.46 15.03 -11.27
CA PRO A 6 -8.08 14.33 -10.15
C PRO A 6 -8.02 15.18 -8.88
N SER A 7 -9.05 15.06 -8.03
CA SER A 7 -9.18 15.80 -6.77
C SER A 7 -8.12 15.41 -5.73
N ALA A 8 -7.55 14.21 -5.85
CA ALA A 8 -6.51 13.68 -4.97
C ALA A 8 -5.13 13.82 -5.62
N ASP A 9 -4.19 14.46 -4.93
CA ASP A 9 -2.80 14.60 -5.35
C ASP A 9 -1.85 14.05 -4.28
N LEU A 10 -0.74 13.45 -4.72
CA LEU A 10 0.28 12.84 -3.86
C LEU A 10 0.79 13.82 -2.79
N SER A 11 1.03 15.08 -3.16
CA SER A 11 1.53 16.08 -2.21
C SER A 11 0.50 16.47 -1.15
N SER A 12 -0.80 16.36 -1.47
CA SER A 12 -1.89 16.72 -0.56
C SER A 12 -2.32 15.58 0.37
N ALA A 13 -1.90 14.35 0.09
CA ALA A 13 -2.37 13.15 0.76
C ALA A 13 -1.99 13.13 2.24
N ARG A 14 -2.95 12.78 3.11
CA ARG A 14 -2.70 12.45 4.52
C ARG A 14 -2.31 10.98 4.70
N PHE A 15 -2.90 10.13 3.86
CA PHE A 15 -2.65 8.69 3.84
C PHE A 15 -2.33 8.28 2.41
N ILE A 16 -1.30 7.45 2.25
CA ILE A 16 -0.92 6.86 0.97
C ILE A 16 -1.05 5.35 1.10
N GLY A 17 -1.86 4.75 0.24
CA GLY A 17 -1.95 3.31 0.12
C GLY A 17 -0.75 2.79 -0.65
N ILE A 18 0.12 2.03 -0.01
CA ILE A 18 1.32 1.46 -0.63
C ILE A 18 1.05 0.02 -1.07
N LEU A 19 1.56 -0.33 -2.23
CA LEU A 19 1.52 -1.67 -2.81
C LEU A 19 2.93 -2.05 -3.24
N GLY A 20 3.33 -3.28 -2.97
CA GLY A 20 4.55 -3.87 -3.52
C GLY A 20 4.38 -4.21 -5.00
N ASP A 21 5.01 -5.31 -5.39
CA ASP A 21 5.20 -5.71 -6.77
C ASP A 21 3.89 -6.23 -7.38
N THR A 22 3.29 -5.48 -8.30
CA THR A 22 1.99 -5.89 -8.87
C THR A 22 2.11 -6.91 -10.01
N HIS A 23 3.25 -6.93 -10.72
CA HIS A 23 3.53 -7.81 -11.87
C HIS A 23 2.43 -7.84 -12.94
N GLY A 24 1.65 -6.76 -13.06
CA GLY A 24 0.49 -6.71 -13.94
C GLY A 24 -0.70 -7.58 -13.51
N ASP A 25 -0.78 -8.05 -12.26
CA ASP A 25 -1.95 -8.71 -11.69
C ASP A 25 -3.09 -7.68 -11.48
N LEU A 26 -3.93 -7.56 -12.50
CA LEU A 26 -5.10 -6.69 -12.46
C LEU A 26 -6.06 -7.04 -11.31
N GLY A 27 -6.21 -8.32 -10.99
CA GLY A 27 -7.07 -8.75 -9.90
C GLY A 27 -6.56 -8.25 -8.56
N HIS A 28 -5.26 -8.37 -8.32
CA HIS A 28 -4.59 -7.88 -7.12
C HIS A 28 -4.81 -6.38 -6.95
N LEU A 29 -4.42 -5.60 -7.96
CA LEU A 29 -4.52 -4.14 -7.93
C LEU A 29 -5.95 -3.67 -7.63
N LEU A 30 -6.96 -4.24 -8.30
CA LEU A 30 -8.34 -3.79 -8.13
C LEU A 30 -8.95 -4.17 -6.76
N ILE A 31 -8.54 -5.31 -6.19
CA ILE A 31 -8.94 -5.72 -4.83
C ILE A 31 -8.33 -4.77 -3.81
N VAL A 32 -7.02 -4.55 -3.85
CA VAL A 32 -6.35 -3.67 -2.89
C VAL A 32 -6.82 -2.23 -3.03
N ALA A 33 -7.00 -1.72 -4.26
CA ALA A 33 -7.57 -0.40 -4.48
C ALA A 33 -8.98 -0.27 -3.88
N GLU A 34 -9.80 -1.34 -3.92
CA GLU A 34 -11.10 -1.36 -3.25
C GLU A 34 -10.98 -1.29 -1.73
N THR A 35 -10.11 -2.10 -1.14
CA THR A 35 -9.87 -2.09 0.30
C THR A 35 -9.38 -0.71 0.76
N MET A 36 -8.43 -0.11 0.03
CA MET A 36 -7.94 1.25 0.31
C MET A 36 -9.06 2.30 0.22
N TRP A 37 -9.92 2.22 -0.79
CA TRP A 37 -11.06 3.12 -0.95
C TRP A 37 -12.04 3.00 0.22
N LYS A 38 -12.38 1.76 0.64
CA LYS A 38 -13.22 1.52 1.82
C LYS A 38 -12.60 2.03 3.12
N ARG A 39 -11.29 2.26 3.14
CA ARG A 39 -10.53 2.85 4.25
C ARG A 39 -10.29 4.35 4.10
N GLY A 40 -10.96 5.00 3.14
CA GLY A 40 -10.84 6.44 2.88
C GLY A 40 -9.53 6.88 2.24
N VAL A 41 -8.77 5.95 1.63
CA VAL A 41 -7.50 6.25 0.98
C VAL A 41 -7.69 6.48 -0.52
N SER A 42 -7.45 7.73 -0.95
CA SER A 42 -7.61 8.17 -2.34
C SER A 42 -6.31 8.15 -3.16
N VAL A 43 -5.14 8.18 -2.51
CA VAL A 43 -3.83 8.13 -3.19
C VAL A 43 -3.21 6.75 -2.98
N LEU A 44 -2.91 6.09 -4.09
CA LEU A 44 -2.25 4.79 -4.13
C LEU A 44 -0.85 4.94 -4.74
N LEU A 45 0.10 4.12 -4.31
CA LEU A 45 1.48 4.11 -4.80
C LEU A 45 1.98 2.66 -4.90
N THR A 46 2.36 2.21 -6.10
CA THR A 46 3.08 0.94 -6.27
C THR A 46 4.60 1.18 -6.22
N LEU A 47 5.31 0.30 -5.51
CA LEU A 47 6.74 0.38 -5.22
C LEU A 47 7.58 -0.33 -6.30
N GLY A 48 7.19 -0.19 -7.57
CA GLY A 48 7.79 -0.86 -8.71
C GLY A 48 6.95 -1.99 -9.27
N ASP A 49 7.49 -2.64 -10.31
CA ASP A 49 6.88 -3.74 -11.06
C ASP A 49 5.37 -3.56 -11.29
N PHE A 50 5.02 -2.40 -11.85
CA PHE A 50 3.67 -2.05 -12.25
C PHE A 50 3.18 -2.98 -13.36
N GLY A 51 4.00 -3.25 -14.39
CA GLY A 51 3.78 -4.37 -15.33
C GLY A 51 2.50 -4.29 -16.20
N PHE A 52 1.76 -3.17 -16.14
CA PHE A 52 0.56 -2.93 -16.94
C PHE A 52 0.83 -2.18 -18.24
N VAL A 53 1.98 -1.49 -18.37
CA VAL A 53 2.42 -0.81 -19.60
C VAL A 53 3.35 -1.76 -20.37
N TRP A 54 2.81 -2.54 -21.30
CA TRP A 54 3.59 -3.59 -21.97
C TRP A 54 3.12 -3.84 -23.40
N ARG A 55 3.98 -3.59 -24.41
CA ARG A 55 3.59 -3.57 -25.84
C ARG A 55 3.09 -4.91 -26.38
N SER A 56 3.57 -6.03 -25.85
CA SER A 56 3.08 -7.36 -26.25
C SER A 56 1.72 -7.73 -25.64
N LYS A 57 1.16 -6.90 -24.77
CA LYS A 57 -0.17 -7.06 -24.16
C LYS A 57 -1.14 -6.00 -24.68
N ASN A 58 -2.44 -6.17 -24.44
CA ASN A 58 -3.45 -5.14 -24.70
C ASN A 58 -3.48 -4.09 -23.57
N TRP A 59 -2.33 -3.45 -23.35
CA TRP A 59 -2.06 -2.60 -22.19
C TRP A 59 -2.98 -1.36 -22.14
N THR A 60 -3.33 -0.78 -23.29
CA THR A 60 -4.27 0.34 -23.38
C THR A 60 -5.62 0.01 -22.74
N ARG A 61 -6.23 -1.13 -23.11
CA ARG A 61 -7.52 -1.56 -22.55
C ARG A 61 -7.43 -1.87 -21.06
N THR A 62 -6.31 -2.46 -20.62
CA THR A 62 -6.08 -2.75 -19.20
C THR A 62 -5.97 -1.45 -18.40
N LEU A 63 -5.18 -0.47 -18.86
CA LEU A 63 -5.08 0.85 -18.24
C LEU A 63 -6.41 1.59 -18.21
N ASP A 64 -7.21 1.52 -19.29
CA ASP A 64 -8.54 2.15 -19.31
C ASP A 64 -9.46 1.53 -18.25
N ARG A 65 -9.42 0.21 -18.09
CA ARG A 65 -10.19 -0.49 -17.04
C ARG A 65 -9.73 -0.13 -15.63
N ILE A 66 -8.43 0.01 -15.39
CA ILE A 66 -7.88 0.46 -14.11
C ILE A 66 -8.35 1.90 -13.86
N SER A 67 -8.13 2.79 -14.83
CA SER A 67 -8.47 4.21 -14.75
C SER A 67 -9.96 4.43 -14.46
N ASP A 68 -10.85 3.71 -15.16
CA ASP A 68 -12.29 3.78 -14.92
C ASP A 68 -12.69 3.28 -13.53
N ARG A 69 -12.01 2.26 -12.99
CA ARG A 69 -12.30 1.77 -11.64
C ARG A 69 -11.86 2.78 -10.58
N LEU A 70 -10.66 3.35 -10.74
CA LEU A 70 -10.10 4.35 -9.84
C LEU A 70 -10.93 5.64 -9.87
N ARG A 71 -11.36 6.09 -11.05
CA ARG A 71 -12.17 7.31 -11.22
C ARG A 71 -13.51 7.22 -10.49
N LYS A 72 -14.18 6.06 -10.52
CA LYS A 72 -15.43 5.82 -9.77
C LYS A 72 -15.26 5.90 -8.24
N ARG A 73 -14.01 5.88 -7.76
CA ARG A 73 -13.63 5.90 -6.34
C ARG A 73 -12.84 7.14 -5.97
N GLU A 74 -12.70 8.10 -6.90
CA GLU A 74 -11.87 9.29 -6.74
C GLU A 74 -10.42 8.98 -6.33
N GLN A 75 -9.91 7.85 -6.82
CA GLN A 75 -8.55 7.40 -6.55
C GLN A 75 -7.58 7.81 -7.66
N VAL A 76 -6.34 8.08 -7.27
CA VAL A 76 -5.19 8.25 -8.16
C VAL A 76 -4.13 7.22 -7.80
N LEU A 77 -3.63 6.54 -8.83
CA LEU A 77 -2.58 5.55 -8.70
C LEU A 77 -1.26 6.11 -9.21
N TYR A 78 -0.30 6.20 -8.32
CA TYR A 78 1.09 6.48 -8.65
C TYR A 78 1.90 5.19 -8.70
N PHE A 79 3.00 5.19 -9.43
CA PHE A 79 3.97 4.10 -9.41
C PHE A 79 5.38 4.61 -9.65
N VAL A 80 6.37 4.06 -8.94
CA VAL A 80 7.77 4.10 -9.39
C VAL A 80 8.00 2.94 -10.34
N ASP A 81 8.96 3.05 -11.26
CA ASP A 81 9.35 1.93 -12.11
C ASP A 81 10.15 0.88 -11.33
N GLY A 82 9.98 -0.40 -11.69
CA GLY A 82 10.82 -1.50 -11.23
C GLY A 82 11.68 -2.08 -12.35
N ASN A 83 12.09 -3.35 -12.25
CA ASN A 83 12.85 -4.02 -13.30
C ASN A 83 11.94 -4.70 -14.34
N HIS A 84 10.65 -4.90 -14.05
CA HIS A 84 9.67 -5.50 -14.96
C HIS A 84 8.77 -4.45 -15.64
N GLU A 85 9.38 -3.46 -16.29
CA GLU A 85 8.68 -2.49 -17.14
C GLU A 85 9.08 -2.60 -18.61
N ASP A 86 8.14 -2.35 -19.53
CA ASP A 86 8.48 -2.10 -20.93
C ASP A 86 8.91 -0.63 -21.06
N PHE A 87 10.17 -0.35 -20.75
CA PHE A 87 10.72 1.01 -20.73
C PHE A 87 10.54 1.74 -22.07
N ALA A 88 10.67 1.03 -23.19
CA ALA A 88 10.42 1.61 -24.51
C ALA A 88 8.96 2.09 -24.67
N ALA A 89 7.99 1.43 -24.03
CA ALA A 89 6.60 1.86 -24.02
C ALA A 89 6.34 2.98 -23.00
N LEU A 90 6.84 2.83 -21.78
CA LEU A 90 6.68 3.80 -20.69
C LEU A 90 7.30 5.15 -21.05
N TYR A 91 8.49 5.14 -21.66
CA TYR A 91 9.20 6.35 -22.05
C TYR A 91 8.60 7.06 -23.27
N GLY A 92 7.64 6.44 -23.97
CA GLY A 92 6.87 7.07 -25.03
C GLY A 92 5.79 8.06 -24.55
N PHE A 93 5.53 8.12 -23.24
CA PHE A 93 4.70 9.17 -22.63
C PHE A 93 5.51 10.44 -22.36
N ASP A 94 4.87 11.59 -22.23
CA ASP A 94 5.60 12.82 -21.88
C ASP A 94 5.66 13.00 -20.35
N ILE A 95 6.75 13.61 -19.88
CA ILE A 95 6.84 14.16 -18.53
C ILE A 95 6.23 15.56 -18.60
N ALA A 96 5.23 15.83 -17.74
CA ALA A 96 4.61 17.14 -17.64
C ALA A 96 5.49 18.12 -16.84
N ASP A 97 5.12 19.41 -16.84
CA ASP A 97 5.88 20.47 -16.17
C ASP A 97 6.06 20.26 -14.65
N ASP A 98 5.21 19.44 -14.04
CA ASP A 98 5.32 19.06 -12.63
C ASP A 98 6.30 17.89 -12.37
N GLY A 99 7.00 17.41 -13.40
CA GLY A 99 7.97 16.32 -13.30
C GLY A 99 7.34 14.92 -13.25
N LEU A 100 6.02 14.79 -13.47
CA LEU A 100 5.32 13.52 -13.46
C LEU A 100 4.94 13.05 -14.86
N ARG A 101 4.96 11.73 -15.08
CA ARG A 101 4.62 11.10 -16.35
C ARG A 101 3.24 10.45 -16.28
N ARG A 102 2.27 11.02 -16.98
CA ARG A 102 0.87 10.55 -16.93
C ARG A 102 0.61 9.53 -18.03
N VAL A 103 0.40 8.26 -17.66
CA VAL A 103 -0.03 7.21 -18.61
C VAL A 103 -1.55 7.23 -18.81
N ARG A 104 -2.30 7.71 -17.80
CA ARG A 104 -3.70 8.14 -17.85
C ARG A 104 -3.89 9.34 -16.91
N HIS A 105 -5.08 9.95 -16.90
CA HIS A 105 -5.35 11.12 -16.04
C HIS A 105 -5.19 10.83 -14.53
N ASN A 106 -5.44 9.59 -14.09
CA ASN A 106 -5.34 9.13 -12.71
C ASN A 106 -4.40 7.92 -12.52
N ILE A 107 -3.50 7.68 -13.50
CA ILE A 107 -2.43 6.68 -13.40
C ILE A 107 -1.13 7.37 -13.80
N VAL A 108 -0.20 7.50 -12.85
CA VAL A 108 0.92 8.42 -12.93
C VAL A 108 2.21 7.72 -12.56
N HIS A 109 3.16 7.67 -13.50
CA HIS A 109 4.53 7.27 -13.21
C HIS A 109 5.26 8.43 -12.51
N ILE A 110 5.96 8.11 -11.43
CA ILE A 110 6.88 8.99 -10.71
C ILE A 110 8.29 8.71 -11.25
N PRO A 111 8.88 9.60 -12.06
CA PRO A 111 10.23 9.42 -12.56
C PRO A 111 11.27 9.39 -11.43
N ARG A 112 12.38 8.69 -11.68
CA ARG A 112 13.53 8.64 -10.78
C ARG A 112 14.05 10.05 -10.52
N GLY A 113 14.36 10.33 -9.26
CA GLY A 113 14.79 11.65 -8.81
C GLY A 113 13.65 12.64 -8.53
N TYR A 114 12.38 12.27 -8.77
CA TYR A 114 11.25 13.11 -8.39
C TYR A 114 11.24 13.36 -6.88
N ARG A 115 10.91 14.60 -6.50
CA ARG A 115 10.77 15.02 -5.10
C ARG A 115 9.53 15.87 -4.94
N THR A 116 8.87 15.71 -3.80
CA THR A 116 7.77 16.58 -3.41
C THR A 116 7.72 16.80 -1.91
N ARG A 117 7.07 17.89 -1.51
CA ARG A 117 6.75 18.17 -0.12
C ARG A 117 5.31 17.76 0.12
N LEU A 118 5.11 16.87 1.09
CA LEU A 118 3.79 16.43 1.52
C LEU A 118 3.12 17.51 2.38
N ASN A 119 1.80 17.47 2.49
CA ASN A 119 1.01 18.40 3.31
C ASN A 119 1.41 18.36 4.80
N SER A 120 1.94 17.22 5.26
CA SER A 120 2.54 17.06 6.59
C SER A 120 3.83 17.85 6.81
N ARG A 121 4.34 18.49 5.75
CA ARG A 121 5.66 19.12 5.63
C ARG A 121 6.83 18.14 5.49
N GLU A 122 6.59 16.84 5.60
CA GLU A 122 7.57 15.81 5.27
C GLU A 122 7.91 15.84 3.78
N THR A 123 9.09 15.34 3.45
CA THR A 123 9.60 15.27 2.07
C THR A 123 9.60 13.83 1.59
N LEU A 124 9.05 13.62 0.38
CA LEU A 124 9.08 12.35 -0.32
C LEU A 124 10.02 12.46 -1.51
N ALA A 125 10.91 11.49 -1.65
CA ALA A 125 11.75 11.30 -2.83
C ALA A 125 11.49 9.93 -3.45
N ALA A 126 11.67 9.80 -4.76
CA ALA A 126 11.46 8.56 -5.50
C ALA A 126 12.73 8.11 -6.24
N LEU A 127 13.09 6.85 -6.07
CA LEU A 127 14.18 6.20 -6.79
C LEU A 127 13.74 4.79 -7.21
N GLY A 128 13.05 4.71 -8.34
CA GLY A 128 12.71 3.44 -9.00
C GLY A 128 13.92 2.78 -9.66
N GLY A 129 13.69 1.67 -10.33
CA GLY A 129 14.70 0.86 -11.01
C GLY A 129 15.27 -0.23 -10.11
N ALA A 130 15.64 -1.34 -10.73
CA ALA A 130 16.37 -2.46 -10.16
C ALA A 130 16.99 -3.29 -11.31
N ASN A 131 18.00 -4.10 -11.01
CA ASN A 131 18.60 -4.97 -12.01
C ASN A 131 17.99 -6.37 -11.95
N SER A 132 17.48 -6.86 -13.08
CA SER A 132 16.89 -8.19 -13.20
C SER A 132 17.94 -9.31 -12.99
N ILE A 133 17.85 -10.06 -11.88
CA ILE A 133 18.71 -11.22 -11.61
C ILE A 133 18.55 -12.35 -12.65
N ASP A 134 17.41 -12.40 -13.33
CA ASP A 134 17.09 -13.38 -14.37
C ASP A 134 17.32 -12.83 -15.79
N ARG A 135 18.09 -11.73 -15.95
CA ARG A 135 18.39 -11.10 -17.25
C ARG A 135 18.86 -12.10 -18.31
N ASN A 136 19.61 -13.14 -17.94
CA ASN A 136 20.08 -14.18 -18.86
C ASN A 136 18.95 -15.02 -19.51
N HIS A 137 17.73 -14.96 -18.98
CA HIS A 137 16.54 -15.60 -19.53
C HIS A 137 15.64 -14.64 -20.33
N ARG A 138 16.05 -13.38 -20.47
CA ARG A 138 15.26 -12.33 -21.10
C ARG A 138 15.82 -11.94 -22.46
N ARG A 139 15.00 -11.21 -23.23
CA ARG A 139 15.35 -10.68 -24.54
C ARG A 139 15.30 -9.16 -24.52
N GLU A 140 16.44 -8.54 -24.85
CA GLU A 140 16.55 -7.09 -24.98
C GLU A 140 15.50 -6.51 -25.94
N GLY A 141 14.86 -5.42 -25.52
CA GLY A 141 13.82 -4.73 -26.26
C GLY A 141 12.43 -5.40 -26.23
N HIS A 142 12.29 -6.55 -25.56
CA HIS A 142 11.05 -7.32 -25.47
C HIS A 142 10.65 -7.74 -24.04
N SER A 143 11.59 -8.24 -23.24
CA SER A 143 11.34 -8.61 -21.83
C SER A 143 12.40 -8.11 -20.87
N TRP A 144 13.40 -7.38 -21.38
CA TRP A 144 14.43 -6.71 -20.64
C TRP A 144 14.87 -5.46 -21.40
N TRP A 145 15.24 -4.44 -20.64
CA TRP A 145 15.71 -3.15 -21.14
C TRP A 145 16.84 -2.68 -20.22
N PRO A 146 17.98 -2.19 -20.75
CA PRO A 146 19.05 -1.65 -19.93
C PRO A 146 18.61 -0.46 -19.06
N GLU A 147 17.52 0.22 -19.44
CA GLU A 147 16.89 1.31 -18.70
C GLU A 147 16.37 0.90 -17.31
N GLU A 148 16.26 -0.40 -16.99
CA GLU A 148 15.94 -0.86 -15.62
C GLU A 148 17.01 -0.43 -14.58
N SER A 149 18.25 -0.28 -15.03
CA SER A 149 19.37 0.12 -14.17
C SER A 149 19.28 1.60 -13.82
N ILE A 150 19.49 1.89 -12.54
CA ILE A 150 19.68 3.27 -12.04
C ILE A 150 21.00 3.80 -12.61
N THR A 151 21.00 5.06 -13.04
CA THR A 151 22.14 5.76 -13.65
C THR A 151 22.75 6.79 -12.70
N ASP A 152 23.87 7.41 -13.07
CA ASP A 152 24.41 8.54 -12.30
C ASP A 152 23.56 9.81 -12.53
N GLU A 153 22.95 9.96 -13.70
CA GLU A 153 21.99 11.02 -14.00
C GLU A 153 20.75 10.97 -13.10
N ASP A 154 20.25 9.75 -12.82
CA ASP A 154 19.15 9.55 -11.86
C ASP A 154 19.54 10.03 -10.45
N LEU A 155 20.79 9.79 -10.03
CA LEU A 155 21.31 10.21 -8.73
C LEU A 155 21.56 11.72 -8.65
N GLU A 156 21.99 12.35 -9.75
CA GLU A 156 22.10 13.81 -9.84
C GLU A 156 20.72 14.46 -9.72
N ALA A 157 19.72 13.92 -10.42
CA ALA A 157 18.34 14.38 -10.34
C ALA A 157 17.74 14.20 -8.94
N LEU A 158 18.05 13.09 -8.27
CA LEU A 158 17.64 12.83 -6.89
C LEU A 158 18.21 13.86 -5.90
N GLY A 159 19.46 14.28 -6.13
CA GLY A 159 20.17 15.27 -5.32
C GLY A 159 20.51 14.79 -3.90
N HIS A 160 21.09 15.70 -3.12
CA HIS A 160 21.70 15.40 -1.80
C HIS A 160 20.90 15.94 -0.61
N VAL A 161 19.74 16.55 -0.85
CA VAL A 161 18.89 17.03 0.24
C VAL A 161 18.27 15.83 0.93
N ARG A 162 18.25 15.84 2.27
CA ARG A 162 17.60 14.80 3.06
C ARG A 162 16.12 14.66 2.66
N ALA A 163 15.65 13.42 2.55
CA ALA A 163 14.24 13.09 2.43
C ALA A 163 13.72 12.52 3.76
N ASP A 164 12.44 12.66 4.07
CA ASP A 164 11.84 11.99 5.22
C ASP A 164 11.42 10.57 4.84
N VAL A 165 10.84 10.42 3.65
CA VAL A 165 10.43 9.16 3.04
C VAL A 165 11.12 8.99 1.68
N LEU A 166 11.75 7.84 1.46
CA LEU A 166 12.19 7.39 0.15
C LEU A 166 11.31 6.22 -0.29
N VAL A 167 10.76 6.31 -1.49
CA VAL A 167 10.05 5.21 -2.15
C VAL A 167 10.89 4.73 -3.33
N GLY A 168 11.00 3.42 -3.49
CA GLY A 168 11.82 2.83 -4.54
C GLY A 168 11.40 1.40 -4.85
N HIS A 169 12.22 0.70 -5.61
CA HIS A 169 11.97 -0.70 -5.95
C HIS A 169 13.07 -1.63 -5.43
N ASP A 170 14.35 -1.35 -5.70
CA ASP A 170 15.50 -2.11 -5.16
C ASP A 170 15.67 -1.89 -3.63
N ALA A 171 16.80 -2.24 -3.02
CA ALA A 171 17.01 -2.11 -1.57
C ALA A 171 18.39 -1.56 -1.21
N PRO A 172 18.53 -0.83 -0.10
CA PRO A 172 19.86 -0.43 0.37
C PRO A 172 20.68 -1.67 0.74
N LEU A 173 22.01 -1.54 0.68
CA LEU A 173 22.92 -2.55 1.24
C LEU A 173 22.85 -2.57 2.76
N PHE A 174 23.41 -3.62 3.38
CA PHE A 174 23.55 -3.77 4.83
C PHE A 174 22.22 -3.78 5.57
N VAL A 175 21.27 -4.53 5.01
CA VAL A 175 19.93 -4.79 5.55
C VAL A 175 19.99 -6.24 6.04
N PRO A 176 20.29 -6.52 7.33
CA PRO A 176 20.68 -7.87 7.75
C PRO A 176 19.66 -8.97 7.40
N ALA A 177 18.36 -8.70 7.54
CA ALA A 177 17.33 -9.66 7.16
C ALA A 177 17.36 -9.99 5.66
N LEU A 178 17.48 -8.96 4.81
CA LEU A 178 17.57 -9.15 3.36
C LEU A 178 18.86 -9.85 2.95
N ASP A 179 19.99 -9.43 3.53
CA ASP A 179 21.30 -9.97 3.20
C ASP A 179 21.38 -11.48 3.54
N ALA A 180 20.73 -11.92 4.62
CA ALA A 180 20.58 -13.33 4.94
C ALA A 180 19.81 -14.10 3.85
N VAL A 181 18.64 -13.59 3.44
CA VAL A 181 17.83 -14.18 2.36
C VAL A 181 18.61 -14.27 1.05
N LEU A 182 19.34 -13.21 0.70
CA LEU A 182 20.15 -13.17 -0.53
C LEU A 182 21.34 -14.13 -0.47
N ALA A 183 21.97 -14.30 0.69
CA ALA A 183 23.06 -15.25 0.88
C ALA A 183 22.59 -16.71 0.71
N GLU A 184 21.42 -17.05 1.25
CA GLU A 184 20.81 -18.37 1.11
C GLU A 184 20.46 -18.71 -0.34
N ASN A 185 19.96 -17.73 -1.10
CA ASN A 185 19.56 -17.92 -2.49
C ASN A 185 20.72 -17.76 -3.50
N ARG A 186 21.89 -17.26 -3.08
CA ARG A 186 23.05 -17.03 -3.94
C ARG A 186 23.45 -18.26 -4.80
N PRO A 187 23.47 -19.50 -4.28
CA PRO A 187 23.84 -20.69 -5.06
C PRO A 187 22.88 -21.00 -6.22
N LEU A 188 21.67 -20.43 -6.23
CA LEU A 188 20.68 -20.64 -7.28
C LEU A 188 20.98 -19.85 -8.56
N TRP A 189 21.86 -18.85 -8.48
CA TRP A 189 22.07 -17.86 -9.54
C TRP A 189 23.45 -17.95 -10.17
N ARG A 190 23.52 -17.59 -11.46
CA ARG A 190 24.80 -17.48 -12.17
C ARG A 190 25.61 -16.30 -11.65
N GLN A 191 26.93 -16.45 -11.61
CA GLN A 191 27.84 -15.43 -11.07
C GLN A 191 27.81 -14.10 -11.84
N ASP A 192 27.64 -14.14 -13.16
CA ASP A 192 27.49 -12.94 -13.99
C ASP A 192 26.20 -12.18 -13.68
N MET A 193 25.11 -12.91 -13.41
CA MET A 193 23.84 -12.31 -13.00
C MET A 193 23.88 -11.73 -11.58
N LEU A 194 24.50 -12.44 -10.64
CA LEU A 194 24.76 -11.90 -9.30
C LEU A 194 25.55 -10.58 -9.37
N THR A 195 26.60 -10.55 -10.18
CA THR A 195 27.42 -9.34 -10.37
C THR A 195 26.59 -8.18 -10.94
N TYR A 196 25.71 -8.47 -11.89
CA TYR A 196 24.80 -7.49 -12.49
C TYR A 196 23.76 -6.96 -11.49
N ALA A 197 23.07 -7.83 -10.75
CA ALA A 197 22.10 -7.44 -9.73
C ALA A 197 22.75 -6.65 -8.58
N GLU A 198 23.90 -7.10 -8.07
CA GLU A 198 24.65 -6.40 -7.04
C GLU A 198 25.13 -5.01 -7.50
N ALA A 199 25.42 -4.82 -8.79
CA ALA A 199 25.76 -3.51 -9.33
C ALA A 199 24.58 -2.55 -9.29
N GLY A 200 23.37 -3.01 -9.63
CA GLY A 200 22.13 -2.25 -9.49
C GLY A 200 21.87 -1.85 -8.04
N ARG A 201 21.93 -2.83 -7.12
CA ARG A 201 21.73 -2.60 -5.68
C ARG A 201 22.76 -1.61 -5.10
N ARG A 202 24.02 -1.67 -5.55
CA ARG A 202 25.05 -0.68 -5.17
C ARG A 202 24.68 0.73 -5.64
N GLN A 203 24.14 0.87 -6.85
CA GLN A 203 23.71 2.18 -7.36
C GLN A 203 22.50 2.71 -6.59
N PHE A 204 21.51 1.86 -6.31
CA PHE A 204 20.39 2.22 -5.44
C PHE A 204 20.88 2.68 -4.06
N HIS A 205 21.79 1.94 -3.44
CA HIS A 205 22.35 2.28 -2.14
C HIS A 205 23.08 3.63 -2.14
N ARG A 206 23.78 4.00 -3.23
CA ARG A 206 24.37 5.34 -3.37
C ARG A 206 23.29 6.43 -3.28
N GLY A 207 22.18 6.29 -4.01
CA GLY A 207 21.07 7.23 -3.95
C GLY A 207 20.39 7.29 -2.58
N PHE A 208 20.19 6.13 -1.95
CA PHE A 208 19.70 6.02 -0.58
C PHE A 208 20.58 6.81 0.41
N LEU A 209 21.91 6.68 0.32
CA LEU A 209 22.85 7.43 1.16
C LEU A 209 22.88 8.94 0.85
N GLN A 210 22.58 9.37 -0.38
CA GLN A 210 22.49 10.80 -0.73
C GLN A 210 21.35 11.49 0.01
N VAL A 211 20.21 10.81 0.15
CA VAL A 211 18.98 11.41 0.71
C VAL A 211 18.70 11.01 2.16
N ARG A 212 19.44 10.06 2.72
CA ARG A 212 19.44 9.72 4.16
C ARG A 212 18.02 9.64 4.78
N PRO A 213 17.12 8.83 4.21
CA PRO A 213 15.71 8.86 4.55
C PRO A 213 15.47 8.36 5.98
N SER A 214 14.41 8.82 6.65
CA SER A 214 14.01 8.21 7.94
C SER A 214 13.20 6.93 7.74
N LEU A 215 12.46 6.85 6.64
CA LEU A 215 11.67 5.70 6.23
C LEU A 215 11.98 5.38 4.76
N TYR A 216 12.29 4.12 4.50
CA TYR A 216 12.39 3.57 3.15
C TYR A 216 11.28 2.54 2.92
N LEU A 217 10.60 2.64 1.77
CA LEU A 217 9.59 1.69 1.30
C LEU A 217 10.00 1.15 -0.08
N GLY A 218 10.23 -0.15 -0.18
CA GLY A 218 10.65 -0.83 -1.41
C GLY A 218 9.94 -2.16 -1.67
N GLY A 219 10.29 -2.81 -2.78
CA GLY A 219 9.74 -4.10 -3.23
C GLY A 219 10.86 -5.02 -3.75
N HIS A 220 10.68 -5.60 -4.95
CA HIS A 220 11.66 -6.34 -5.75
C HIS A 220 12.07 -7.72 -5.24
N TYR A 221 12.25 -7.88 -3.93
CA TYR A 221 12.80 -9.10 -3.33
C TYR A 221 11.73 -10.10 -2.90
N HIS A 222 10.45 -9.74 -3.00
CA HIS A 222 9.30 -10.59 -2.67
C HIS A 222 9.37 -11.16 -1.23
N VAL A 223 9.85 -10.34 -0.29
CA VAL A 223 9.96 -10.70 1.13
C VAL A 223 9.41 -9.58 1.99
N ASP A 224 8.82 -9.95 3.12
CA ASP A 224 8.35 -9.00 4.12
C ASP A 224 9.51 -8.65 5.07
N ILE A 225 10.04 -7.44 4.96
CA ILE A 225 11.09 -6.91 5.84
C ILE A 225 10.60 -5.61 6.47
N ASP A 226 10.81 -5.47 7.78
CA ASP A 226 10.61 -4.24 8.54
C ASP A 226 11.66 -4.17 9.63
N GLU A 227 12.74 -3.45 9.35
CA GLU A 227 13.88 -3.34 10.27
C GLU A 227 14.42 -1.91 10.34
N THR A 228 14.95 -1.53 11.49
CA THR A 228 15.60 -0.23 11.68
C THR A 228 17.11 -0.41 11.63
N VAL A 229 17.74 0.25 10.66
CA VAL A 229 19.17 0.12 10.37
C VAL A 229 19.85 1.47 10.53
N ARG A 230 21.05 1.46 11.10
CA ARG A 230 21.93 2.63 11.19
C ARG A 230 22.98 2.59 10.10
N TYR A 231 23.12 3.69 9.39
CA TYR A 231 24.09 3.89 8.32
C TYR A 231 25.08 5.00 8.67
N GLY A 232 26.34 4.81 8.27
CA GLY A 232 27.43 5.75 8.54
C GLY A 232 27.93 5.70 9.99
N ASP A 233 28.96 6.51 10.26
CA ASP A 233 29.62 6.60 11.57
C ASP A 233 29.63 8.04 12.07
N GLY A 234 29.69 8.22 13.40
CA GLY A 234 29.82 9.54 14.03
C GLY A 234 28.66 10.49 13.73
N GLU A 235 28.97 11.77 13.50
CA GLU A 235 27.98 12.84 13.28
C GLU A 235 27.23 12.73 11.95
N GLU A 236 27.77 11.97 10.98
CA GLU A 236 27.10 11.72 9.71
C GLU A 236 26.18 10.49 9.72
N SER A 237 26.16 9.76 10.84
CA SER A 237 25.29 8.59 10.96
C SER A 237 23.81 8.98 10.95
N PHE A 238 22.99 8.14 10.34
CA PHE A 238 21.54 8.28 10.35
C PHE A 238 20.88 6.93 10.50
N GLU A 239 19.66 6.95 11.02
CA GLU A 239 18.86 5.75 11.23
C GLU A 239 17.66 5.78 10.27
N THR A 240 17.38 4.62 9.69
CA THR A 240 16.28 4.44 8.74
C THR A 240 15.50 3.18 9.09
N ARG A 241 14.18 3.30 9.14
CA ARG A 241 13.28 2.13 9.05
C ARG A 241 13.19 1.71 7.59
N VAL A 242 13.67 0.51 7.29
CA VAL A 242 13.67 -0.11 5.97
C VAL A 242 12.51 -1.10 5.93
N MET A 243 11.53 -0.82 5.07
CA MET A 243 10.45 -1.76 4.79
C MET A 243 10.51 -2.24 3.34
N ILE A 244 10.51 -3.55 3.15
CA ILE A 244 10.42 -4.20 1.84
C ILE A 244 9.14 -5.01 1.84
N LEU A 245 8.30 -4.78 0.82
CA LEU A 245 7.03 -5.46 0.66
C LEU A 245 7.18 -6.65 -0.29
N SER A 246 6.43 -7.70 -0.02
CA SER A 246 6.23 -8.85 -0.90
C SER A 246 5.36 -8.50 -2.12
N ASP A 247 5.21 -9.46 -3.06
CA ASP A 247 4.39 -9.31 -4.27
C ASP A 247 2.87 -9.42 -4.01
N GLY A 248 2.48 -9.58 -2.74
CA GLY A 248 1.08 -9.64 -2.32
C GLY A 248 0.37 -10.94 -2.73
N GLY A 249 1.13 -12.04 -2.78
CA GLY A 249 0.61 -13.40 -2.82
C GLY A 249 -0.46 -13.66 -1.73
N ALA A 250 -1.28 -14.70 -1.92
CA ALA A 250 -2.37 -15.03 -1.02
C ALA A 250 -1.84 -15.40 0.39
N GLY A 251 -1.82 -14.42 1.30
CA GLY A 251 -1.33 -14.59 2.68
C GLY A 251 -0.24 -13.59 3.09
N GLU A 252 0.35 -12.88 2.12
CA GLU A 252 1.51 -12.02 2.30
C GLU A 252 1.15 -10.56 2.55
N LEU A 253 2.08 -9.80 3.12
CA LEU A 253 1.92 -8.39 3.49
C LEU A 253 2.41 -7.42 2.39
N GLY A 254 1.98 -7.66 1.15
CA GLY A 254 2.36 -6.84 -0.02
C GLY A 254 1.71 -5.45 -0.11
N GLN A 255 0.95 -5.02 0.90
CA GLN A 255 0.28 -3.70 0.88
C GLN A 255 0.09 -3.12 2.27
N GLY A 256 -0.03 -1.79 2.34
CA GLY A 256 -0.21 -1.08 3.59
C GLY A 256 -0.70 0.35 3.44
N ILE A 257 -0.97 1.02 4.56
CA ILE A 257 -1.32 2.44 4.59
C ILE A 257 -0.21 3.20 5.32
N LEU A 258 0.44 4.11 4.61
CA LEU A 258 1.37 5.08 5.17
C LEU A 258 0.60 6.30 5.68
N ASN A 259 0.80 6.66 6.94
CA ASN A 259 0.45 7.96 7.48
C ASN A 259 1.63 8.92 7.34
N VAL A 260 1.51 9.91 6.44
CA VAL A 260 2.62 10.80 6.09
C VAL A 260 2.97 11.84 7.16
N HIS A 261 2.25 11.89 8.28
CA HIS A 261 2.58 12.78 9.40
C HIS A 261 3.39 12.07 10.49
N THR A 262 3.16 10.76 10.64
CA THR A 262 3.79 9.95 11.69
C THR A 262 4.82 8.98 11.14
N ARG A 263 4.87 8.79 9.82
CA ARG A 263 5.63 7.72 9.14
C ARG A 263 5.27 6.31 9.64
N ASP A 264 4.06 6.19 10.21
CA ASP A 264 3.50 4.89 10.58
C ASP A 264 3.00 4.19 9.32
N VAL A 265 3.25 2.89 9.24
CA VAL A 265 2.87 2.05 8.11
C VAL A 265 2.13 0.84 8.66
N ARG A 266 0.86 0.73 8.28
CA ARG A 266 0.01 -0.39 8.68
C ARG A 266 -0.16 -1.34 7.52
N LEU A 267 0.55 -2.46 7.56
CA LEU A 267 0.45 -3.51 6.56
C LEU A 267 -0.83 -4.32 6.73
N PHE A 268 -1.33 -4.87 5.63
CA PHE A 268 -2.47 -5.76 5.63
C PHE A 268 -2.37 -6.77 4.49
N ARG A 269 -3.17 -7.84 4.54
CA ARG A 269 -3.18 -8.91 3.52
C ARG A 269 -4.13 -8.59 2.37
N ARG A 270 -3.91 -9.23 1.21
CA ARG A 270 -4.69 -8.97 -0.02
C ARG A 270 -6.19 -9.17 0.18
N ASN A 271 -6.58 -10.17 0.96
CA ASN A 271 -7.97 -10.51 1.26
C ASN A 271 -8.48 -9.86 2.55
N ASP A 272 -7.81 -8.81 3.02
CA ASP A 272 -8.25 -8.06 4.18
C ASP A 272 -9.56 -7.33 3.84
N ALA A 273 -10.64 -7.83 4.46
CA ALA A 273 -11.99 -7.30 4.32
C ALA A 273 -12.33 -6.27 5.41
N THR A 274 -11.33 -5.69 6.08
CA THR A 274 -11.54 -4.65 7.08
C THR A 274 -11.82 -3.27 6.49
N VAL A 275 -12.68 -2.52 7.16
CA VAL A 275 -13.06 -1.13 6.85
C VAL A 275 -12.66 -0.20 8.00
N THR A 276 -12.51 1.09 7.72
CA THR A 276 -12.21 2.08 8.76
C THR A 276 -13.44 2.60 9.46
N GLU A 277 -14.62 2.45 8.84
CA GLU A 277 -15.88 2.90 9.40
C GLU A 277 -17.02 2.01 8.89
N LEU A 278 -18.00 1.76 9.76
CA LEU A 278 -19.27 1.13 9.41
C LEU A 278 -20.34 2.23 9.43
N ILE A 279 -20.97 2.52 8.30
CA ILE A 279 -22.02 3.55 8.20
C ILE A 279 -23.45 2.97 8.10
N GLY A 280 -23.58 1.64 8.10
CA GLY A 280 -24.86 0.93 8.06
C GLY A 280 -25.46 0.77 6.67
N MET A 281 -24.73 1.16 5.62
CA MET A 281 -25.12 0.99 4.22
C MET A 281 -24.43 -0.23 3.58
N GLU A 282 -23.49 -0.83 4.29
CA GLU A 282 -22.76 -2.02 3.89
C GLU A 282 -23.65 -3.28 3.99
N ASP A 283 -23.30 -4.30 3.22
CA ASP A 283 -23.96 -5.61 3.21
C ASP A 283 -23.16 -6.67 4.00
N GLY A 284 -23.85 -7.73 4.40
CA GLY A 284 -23.28 -8.87 5.12
C GLY A 284 -23.05 -8.66 6.61
N GLN A 285 -22.18 -9.51 7.16
CA GLN A 285 -21.84 -9.53 8.59
C GLN A 285 -20.47 -8.91 8.83
N TRP A 286 -20.36 -8.14 9.91
CA TRP A 286 -19.18 -7.35 10.26
C TRP A 286 -18.82 -7.55 11.73
N ARG A 287 -17.57 -7.92 12.00
CA ARG A 287 -16.98 -7.99 13.34
C ARG A 287 -16.33 -6.65 13.65
N VAL A 288 -16.83 -5.94 14.66
CA VAL A 288 -16.26 -4.71 15.20
C VAL A 288 -15.55 -5.07 16.50
N GLU A 289 -14.23 -5.10 16.47
CA GLU A 289 -13.41 -5.26 17.66
C GLU A 289 -13.20 -3.91 18.32
N THR A 290 -13.42 -3.86 19.63
CA THR A 290 -13.17 -2.69 20.47
C THR A 290 -12.15 -3.05 21.53
N THR A 291 -11.64 -2.07 22.26
CA THR A 291 -10.65 -2.32 23.32
C THR A 291 -11.16 -3.29 24.40
N GLU A 292 -12.48 -3.42 24.57
CA GLU A 292 -13.07 -4.24 25.64
C GLU A 292 -14.00 -5.36 25.16
N CYS A 293 -14.50 -5.30 23.93
CA CYS A 293 -15.58 -6.15 23.44
C CYS A 293 -15.45 -6.41 21.95
N SER A 294 -15.95 -7.57 21.50
CA SER A 294 -16.20 -7.86 20.08
C SER A 294 -17.70 -7.68 19.81
N TYR A 295 -18.05 -7.11 18.66
CA TYR A 295 -19.44 -6.99 18.21
C TYR A 295 -19.60 -7.56 16.81
N VAL A 296 -20.67 -8.32 16.58
CA VAL A 296 -21.07 -8.80 15.26
C VAL A 296 -22.31 -8.03 14.81
N PHE A 297 -22.15 -7.20 13.80
CA PHE A 297 -23.20 -6.48 13.08
C PHE A 297 -23.61 -7.28 11.85
N ASP A 298 -24.83 -7.83 11.85
CA ASP A 298 -25.43 -8.45 10.68
C ASP A 298 -26.31 -7.40 10.01
N LEU A 299 -25.76 -6.69 9.03
CA LEU A 299 -26.44 -5.58 8.37
C LEU A 299 -27.53 -6.05 7.40
N GLU A 300 -27.45 -7.28 6.90
CA GLU A 300 -28.52 -7.91 6.12
C GLU A 300 -29.76 -8.19 6.97
N LYS A 301 -29.56 -8.70 8.20
CA LYS A 301 -30.66 -8.97 9.13
C LYS A 301 -31.01 -7.76 10.00
N GLY A 302 -30.21 -6.71 9.95
CA GLY A 302 -30.34 -5.53 10.81
C GLY A 302 -30.22 -5.89 12.28
N THR A 303 -29.21 -6.68 12.65
CA THR A 303 -28.96 -7.08 14.05
C THR A 303 -27.53 -6.80 14.50
N VAL A 304 -27.35 -6.69 15.82
CA VAL A 304 -26.05 -6.60 16.46
C VAL A 304 -26.01 -7.50 17.69
N THR A 305 -24.90 -8.19 17.87
CA THR A 305 -24.60 -9.01 19.05
C THR A 305 -23.21 -8.63 19.52
N GLY A 306 -22.92 -8.65 20.81
CA GLY A 306 -21.53 -8.55 21.24
C GLY A 306 -21.11 -9.74 22.08
N SER A 307 -19.82 -9.80 22.37
CA SER A 307 -19.20 -10.71 23.32
C SER A 307 -18.04 -9.99 24.02
N ARG A 308 -17.60 -10.55 25.16
CA ARG A 308 -16.36 -10.20 25.84
C ARG A 308 -15.51 -11.46 25.94
N ASP A 309 -14.19 -11.33 25.77
CA ASP A 309 -13.25 -12.47 25.87
C ASP A 309 -13.17 -13.10 27.27
N ASP A 310 -13.76 -12.44 28.29
CA ASP A 310 -13.78 -12.92 29.66
C ASP A 310 -15.12 -13.66 29.93
N GLU A 311 -15.07 -15.01 29.98
CA GLU A 311 -16.23 -15.92 30.10
C GLU A 311 -17.16 -15.65 31.33
N ALA A 312 -16.77 -14.75 32.24
CA ALA A 312 -17.44 -14.54 33.52
C ALA A 312 -18.49 -13.42 33.56
N ALA A 313 -18.72 -12.65 32.49
CA ALA A 313 -19.62 -11.48 32.51
C ALA A 313 -20.86 -11.62 31.60
N SER A 314 -21.54 -12.77 31.67
CA SER A 314 -22.84 -12.97 31.01
C SER A 314 -23.93 -12.16 31.73
N ASN A 315 -24.33 -11.03 31.15
CA ASN A 315 -25.72 -10.51 31.14
C ASN A 315 -25.78 -9.04 30.65
N PHE A 316 -25.57 -8.80 29.35
CA PHE A 316 -26.20 -7.69 28.59
C PHE A 316 -25.86 -7.74 27.08
N ILE A 317 -24.64 -8.19 26.78
CA ILE A 317 -23.95 -8.07 25.49
C ILE A 317 -24.21 -9.27 24.56
N ASP A 318 -24.40 -10.47 25.11
CA ASP A 318 -24.47 -11.75 24.38
C ASP A 318 -25.80 -12.05 23.65
N ARG A 319 -26.75 -11.09 23.61
CA ARG A 319 -28.04 -11.29 22.95
C ARG A 319 -28.08 -10.57 21.62
N VAL A 320 -28.52 -11.27 20.58
CA VAL A 320 -28.86 -10.67 19.29
C VAL A 320 -29.94 -9.61 19.51
N ARG A 321 -29.63 -8.35 19.17
CA ARG A 321 -30.57 -7.22 19.22
C ARG A 321 -30.81 -6.68 17.84
N ARG A 322 -31.98 -6.08 17.63
CA ARG A 322 -32.28 -5.37 16.39
C ARG A 322 -31.50 -4.05 16.39
N LEU A 323 -30.68 -3.88 15.36
CA LEU A 323 -29.90 -2.66 15.13
C LEU A 323 -30.85 -1.54 14.68
N GLY A 324 -30.65 -0.35 15.23
CA GLY A 324 -31.24 0.90 14.75
C GLY A 324 -30.23 1.61 13.85
N ASP A 325 -29.83 2.81 14.25
CA ASP A 325 -28.88 3.65 13.54
C ASP A 325 -27.46 3.48 14.10
N ILE A 326 -26.47 3.47 13.20
CA ILE A 326 -25.05 3.55 13.57
C ILE A 326 -24.67 5.03 13.55
N GLU A 327 -24.54 5.63 14.73
CA GLU A 327 -24.19 7.05 14.87
C GLU A 327 -22.68 7.29 14.71
N ALA A 328 -21.86 6.35 15.19
CA ALA A 328 -20.42 6.34 15.04
C ALA A 328 -19.89 4.90 15.13
N CYS A 329 -19.08 4.46 14.18
CA CYS A 329 -18.40 3.18 14.27
C CYS A 329 -17.14 3.25 13.42
N ARG A 330 -16.14 3.97 13.91
CA ARG A 330 -14.91 4.31 13.18
C ARG A 330 -13.68 3.85 13.96
N VAL A 331 -12.76 3.18 13.29
CA VAL A 331 -11.49 2.72 13.87
C VAL A 331 -10.72 3.92 14.45
N GLY A 332 -10.29 3.78 15.71
CA GLY A 332 -9.62 4.84 16.48
C GLY A 332 -10.56 5.78 17.25
N GLU A 333 -11.88 5.58 17.16
CA GLU A 333 -12.88 6.36 17.89
C GLU A 333 -13.80 5.45 18.72
N PRO A 334 -14.43 5.94 19.80
CA PRO A 334 -15.48 5.20 20.50
C PRO A 334 -16.70 4.98 19.59
N GLY A 335 -17.24 3.77 19.58
CA GLY A 335 -18.45 3.45 18.82
C GLY A 335 -19.73 3.91 19.53
N ALA A 336 -20.76 4.23 18.75
CA ALA A 336 -22.09 4.62 19.16
C ALA A 336 -23.15 4.13 18.15
N TRP A 337 -24.14 3.37 18.62
CA TRP A 337 -25.25 2.89 17.78
C TRP A 337 -26.49 2.63 18.62
N THR A 338 -27.68 2.67 18.01
CA THR A 338 -28.93 2.38 18.71
C THR A 338 -29.33 0.92 18.57
N VAL A 339 -29.88 0.35 19.63
CA VAL A 339 -30.49 -0.98 19.63
C VAL A 339 -31.94 -0.90 20.05
N ARG A 340 -32.81 -1.63 19.36
CA ARG A 340 -34.25 -1.66 19.65
C ARG A 340 -34.57 -2.80 20.61
N GLY A 341 -35.19 -2.47 21.75
CA GLY A 341 -35.68 -3.42 22.73
C GLY A 341 -37.05 -4.01 22.37
N GLY A 342 -37.25 -5.31 22.64
CA GLY A 342 -38.50 -6.03 22.36
C GLY A 342 -39.61 -5.70 23.38
N GLY A 343 -40.44 -4.71 23.05
CA GLY A 343 -41.75 -4.49 23.67
C GLY A 343 -42.78 -4.29 22.56
N TYR A 344 -43.85 -5.10 22.54
CA TYR A 344 -44.86 -5.13 21.47
C TYR A 344 -45.66 -3.84 21.28
N LEU A 345 -45.58 -2.89 22.22
CA LEU A 345 -46.38 -1.66 22.23
C LEU A 345 -45.57 -0.38 22.04
N HIS A 346 -44.27 -0.36 22.39
CA HIS A 346 -43.38 0.78 22.17
C HIS A 346 -41.92 0.28 22.03
N PRO A 347 -41.33 0.30 20.83
CA PRO A 347 -39.91 0.00 20.67
C PRO A 347 -39.10 1.09 21.39
N VAL A 348 -38.42 0.71 22.47
CA VAL A 348 -37.46 1.61 23.14
C VAL A 348 -36.15 1.49 22.39
N GLU A 349 -35.72 2.60 21.79
CA GLU A 349 -34.36 2.74 21.26
C GLU A 349 -33.43 3.10 22.41
N ARG A 350 -32.36 2.30 22.56
CA ARG A 350 -31.33 2.55 23.55
C ARG A 350 -30.03 2.80 22.81
N LEU A 351 -29.40 3.94 23.09
CA LEU A 351 -28.05 4.23 22.63
C LEU A 351 -27.06 3.31 23.35
N GLN A 352 -26.30 2.57 22.56
CA GLN A 352 -25.15 1.80 22.98
C GLN A 352 -23.89 2.59 22.68
N ARG A 353 -22.93 2.60 23.60
CA ARG A 353 -21.59 3.15 23.39
C ARG A 353 -20.56 2.06 23.68
N SER A 354 -19.48 2.04 22.92
CA SER A 354 -18.35 1.13 23.12
C SER A 354 -17.08 1.90 23.52
N SER A 355 -16.05 1.16 23.93
CA SER A 355 -14.68 1.67 23.94
C SER A 355 -14.16 1.89 22.52
N GLU A 356 -12.93 2.39 22.38
CA GLU A 356 -12.29 2.67 21.10
C GLU A 356 -12.33 1.44 20.17
N VAL A 357 -12.83 1.63 18.95
CA VAL A 357 -12.87 0.61 17.89
C VAL A 357 -11.45 0.36 17.40
N ARG A 358 -11.03 -0.90 17.44
CA ARG A 358 -9.71 -1.39 17.05
C ARG A 358 -9.69 -1.90 15.61
N SER A 359 -10.71 -2.65 15.20
CA SER A 359 -10.88 -3.10 13.83
C SER A 359 -12.35 -3.29 13.49
N ILE A 360 -12.67 -3.26 12.19
CA ILE A 360 -13.99 -3.57 11.65
C ILE A 360 -13.78 -4.48 10.47
N GLU A 361 -14.21 -5.74 10.54
CA GLU A 361 -13.83 -6.80 9.60
C GLU A 361 -15.06 -7.50 9.05
N ARG A 362 -15.12 -7.74 7.74
CA ARG A 362 -16.22 -8.54 7.19
C ARG A 362 -16.05 -10.01 7.59
N ILE A 363 -17.10 -10.62 8.13
CA ILE A 363 -17.15 -12.05 8.41
C ILE A 363 -17.50 -12.77 7.11
N SER A 364 -16.57 -13.54 6.56
CA SER A 364 -16.82 -14.37 5.37
C SER A 364 -17.76 -15.54 5.70
N GLU A 365 -18.62 -15.92 4.76
CA GLU A 365 -19.48 -17.11 4.85
C GLU A 365 -18.63 -18.37 5.02
N GLY A 366 -18.39 -18.79 6.26
CA GLY A 366 -17.56 -19.95 6.59
C GLY A 366 -17.06 -20.02 8.03
N GLU A 367 -17.02 -18.90 8.75
CA GLU A 367 -16.50 -18.83 10.13
C GLU A 367 -17.57 -18.98 11.23
N SER A 368 -18.82 -19.30 10.87
CA SER A 368 -19.86 -19.58 11.87
C SER A 368 -19.71 -21.02 12.40
N ARG A 369 -18.93 -21.19 13.47
CA ARG A 369 -19.05 -22.34 14.38
C ARG A 369 -19.16 -21.89 15.82
#